data_AF-U5MNE3-F1
#
_entry.id   AF-U5MNE3-F1
#
_cell.length_a   1.000
_cell.length_b   1.000
_cell.length_c   1.000
_cell.angle_alpha   90.00
_cell.angle_beta   90.00
_cell.angle_gamma   90.00
#
_symmetry.space_group_name_H-M   'P 1'
#
loop_
_entity.id
_entity.type
_entity.pdbx_description
1 polymer ?
#
loop_
_entity_poly.entity_id
_entity_poly.type
_entity_poly.pdbx_seq_one_letter_code
_entity_poly.pdbx_strand_id
1 'polypeptide(L)'
;MIQIYKSESEYNSNLKSIDTIENGSWINIVAPSDEELILISKKTGVTLEFLKAALDDEETSRIDMEDDSLLVIVDIPFTEMEDNSLTYDTYPLAIIHTEKQLITVCLKNSKILTDFANSRVKSFYTFKKSRFTLQILNRISTYYLLYLRQIDKKSLMIEKRLHKSMKNRELIQLHSLEKSLVYFSTSLKANEITLEKMLKVELMQKYEEDKDVLEDVIIENKQAIEMTEIYSNILASTMDFFASVISNNLNIVMKVLASVTILMAIPTIMGGIYGMNIDYLPFAQGPHSFAIVMGMTVAICLLVAFILYKKDMFN
;
A
#
# COMPACT_ATOMS: atom_id res chain seq x y z
N MET A 1 -12.56 24.26 4.55
CA MET A 1 -12.16 24.97 5.79
C MET A 1 -10.83 25.67 5.57
N ILE A 2 -10.82 27.00 5.70
CA ILE A 2 -9.64 27.86 5.55
C ILE A 2 -9.07 28.20 6.93
N GLN A 3 -7.76 28.10 7.09
CA GLN A 3 -7.02 28.53 8.27
C GLN A 3 -5.86 29.42 7.82
N ILE A 4 -5.70 30.58 8.45
CA ILE A 4 -4.63 31.52 8.11
C ILE A 4 -3.70 31.65 9.31
N TYR A 5 -2.41 31.53 9.06
CA TYR A 5 -1.35 31.59 10.05
C TYR A 5 -0.31 32.64 9.68
N LYS A 6 0.28 33.27 10.69
CA LYS A 6 1.40 34.20 10.52
C LYS A 6 2.40 34.05 11.66
N SER A 7 3.68 34.07 11.32
CA SER A 7 4.75 34.08 12.33
C SER A 7 4.69 35.38 13.15
N GLU A 8 4.83 35.27 14.47
CA GLU A 8 4.71 36.41 15.39
C GLU A 8 5.72 37.53 15.14
N SER A 9 6.96 37.19 14.79
CA SER A 9 8.00 38.16 14.47
C SER A 9 9.12 37.52 13.65
N GLU A 10 10.07 38.33 13.18
CA GLU A 10 11.28 37.83 12.50
C GLU A 10 12.19 36.96 13.38
N TYR A 11 12.00 37.05 14.71
CA TYR A 11 12.79 36.33 15.72
C TYR A 11 11.97 35.26 16.47
N ASN A 12 10.65 35.22 16.28
CA ASN A 12 9.76 34.24 16.91
C ASN A 12 8.99 33.43 15.86
N SER A 13 9.36 32.14 15.76
CA SER A 13 8.73 31.17 14.86
C SER A 13 7.33 30.72 15.31
N ASN A 14 6.82 31.19 16.46
CA ASN A 14 5.48 30.84 16.90
C ASN A 14 4.44 31.31 15.88
N LEU A 15 3.51 30.41 15.54
CA LEU A 15 2.39 30.73 14.67
C LEU A 15 1.24 31.34 15.47
N LYS A 16 0.72 32.46 14.97
CA LYS A 16 -0.60 32.98 15.35
C LYS A 16 -1.61 32.66 14.25
N SER A 17 -2.79 32.20 14.65
CA SER A 17 -3.94 32.18 13.75
C SER A 17 -4.49 33.60 13.61
N ILE A 18 -4.77 34.01 12.38
CA ILE A 18 -5.32 35.34 12.05
C ILE A 18 -6.58 35.19 11.19
N ASP A 19 -7.48 36.17 11.28
CA ASP A 19 -8.76 36.15 10.55
C ASP A 19 -8.66 36.81 9.15
N THR A 20 -7.61 37.58 8.92
CA THR A 20 -7.40 38.35 7.68
C THR A 20 -6.17 37.89 6.92
N ILE A 21 -6.25 37.88 5.60
CA ILE A 21 -5.09 37.60 4.74
C ILE A 21 -4.15 38.80 4.80
N GLU A 22 -2.90 38.57 5.23
CA GLU A 22 -1.88 39.59 5.37
C GLU A 22 -0.65 39.25 4.52
N ASN A 23 0.26 40.20 4.35
CA ASN A 23 1.54 39.91 3.73
C ASN A 23 2.37 38.97 4.64
N GLY A 24 2.99 37.96 4.04
CA GLY A 24 3.77 36.93 4.71
C GLY A 24 2.94 35.90 5.49
N SER A 25 1.62 35.85 5.30
CA SER A 25 0.77 34.81 5.91
C SER A 25 0.83 33.50 5.13
N TRP A 26 0.67 32.39 5.84
CA TRP A 26 0.40 31.07 5.30
C TRP A 26 -1.10 30.78 5.34
N ILE A 27 -1.69 30.45 4.20
CA ILE A 27 -3.10 30.09 4.07
C ILE A 27 -3.19 28.58 3.86
N ASN A 28 -3.70 27.85 4.85
CA ASN A 28 -3.94 26.42 4.77
C ASN A 28 -5.42 26.16 4.44
N ILE A 29 -5.68 25.45 3.35
CA ILE A 29 -7.01 25.17 2.84
C ILE A 29 -7.21 23.66 2.79
N VAL A 30 -8.20 23.17 3.53
CA VAL A 30 -8.55 21.75 3.58
C VAL A 30 -9.98 21.56 3.13
N ALA A 31 -10.21 20.66 2.15
CA ALA A 31 -11.53 20.36 1.59
C ALA A 31 -12.37 21.64 1.33
N PRO A 32 -11.91 22.56 0.47
CA PRO A 32 -12.62 23.81 0.22
C PRO A 32 -13.89 23.60 -0.60
N SER A 33 -14.88 24.45 -0.35
CA SER A 33 -16.01 24.67 -1.26
C SER A 33 -15.62 25.57 -2.44
N ASP A 34 -16.37 25.49 -3.54
CA ASP A 34 -16.16 26.38 -4.70
C ASP A 34 -16.23 27.88 -4.32
N GLU A 35 -17.12 28.25 -3.38
CA GLU A 35 -17.24 29.62 -2.89
C GLU A 35 -15.98 30.08 -2.14
N GLU A 36 -15.41 29.22 -1.29
CA GLU A 36 -14.15 29.46 -0.60
C GLU A 36 -13.00 29.68 -1.60
N LEU A 37 -12.94 28.87 -2.67
CA LEU A 37 -11.92 28.98 -3.71
C LEU A 37 -12.02 30.31 -4.47
N ILE A 38 -13.24 30.72 -4.86
CA ILE A 38 -13.48 32.00 -5.53
C ILE A 38 -13.08 33.17 -4.64
N LEU A 39 -13.37 33.10 -3.34
CA LEU A 39 -12.97 34.12 -2.38
C LEU A 39 -11.45 34.24 -2.26
N ILE A 40 -10.74 33.12 -2.15
CA ILE A 40 -9.27 33.10 -2.07
C ILE A 40 -8.66 33.62 -3.36
N SER A 41 -9.09 33.12 -4.52
CA SER A 41 -8.63 33.57 -5.83
C SER A 41 -8.73 35.10 -5.98
N LYS A 42 -9.88 35.70 -5.63
CA LYS A 42 -10.07 37.16 -5.69
C LYS A 42 -9.16 37.94 -4.72
N LYS A 43 -8.83 37.36 -3.56
CA LYS A 43 -8.01 38.04 -2.53
C LYS A 43 -6.51 37.89 -2.75
N THR A 44 -6.07 36.77 -3.31
CA THR A 44 -4.64 36.44 -3.48
C THR A 44 -4.15 36.63 -4.91
N GLY A 45 -5.05 36.73 -5.89
CA GLY A 45 -4.72 36.84 -7.31
C GLY A 45 -4.43 35.50 -7.99
N VAL A 46 -4.50 34.38 -7.27
CA VAL A 46 -4.24 33.03 -7.81
C VAL A 46 -5.39 32.55 -8.68
N THR A 47 -5.07 31.89 -9.79
CA THR A 47 -6.06 31.29 -10.68
C THR A 47 -6.86 30.19 -9.97
N LEU A 48 -8.14 30.03 -10.33
CA LEU A 48 -8.97 28.96 -9.79
C LEU A 48 -8.43 27.57 -10.16
N GLU A 49 -7.74 27.45 -11.29
CA GLU A 49 -7.09 26.23 -11.74
C GLU A 49 -6.03 25.77 -10.74
N PHE A 50 -5.11 26.65 -10.33
CA PHE A 50 -4.06 26.33 -9.35
C PHE A 50 -4.65 25.91 -8.00
N LEU A 51 -5.74 26.57 -7.56
CA LEU A 51 -6.40 26.23 -6.32
C LEU A 51 -7.19 24.91 -6.39
N LYS A 52 -7.68 24.52 -7.57
CA LYS A 52 -8.43 23.28 -7.79
C LYS A 52 -7.55 22.08 -8.09
N ALA A 53 -6.31 22.28 -8.51
CA ALA A 53 -5.42 21.19 -8.94
C ALA A 53 -5.30 20.06 -7.90
N ALA A 54 -5.10 20.38 -6.62
CA ALA A 54 -5.00 19.37 -5.56
C ALA A 54 -6.35 18.83 -5.03
N LEU A 55 -7.46 19.12 -5.72
CA LEU A 55 -8.79 18.55 -5.42
C LEU A 55 -9.14 17.38 -6.35
N ASP A 56 -8.43 17.23 -7.46
CA ASP A 56 -8.42 16.01 -8.25
C ASP A 56 -7.48 15.00 -7.56
N ASP A 57 -7.98 13.82 -7.22
CA ASP A 57 -7.21 12.77 -6.54
C ASP A 57 -6.23 12.06 -7.48
N GLU A 58 -6.41 12.18 -8.80
CA GLU A 58 -5.53 11.62 -9.82
C GLU A 58 -4.50 12.64 -10.35
N GLU A 59 -4.46 13.85 -9.79
CA GLU A 59 -3.51 14.89 -10.21
C GLU A 59 -2.06 14.44 -9.98
N THR A 60 -1.19 14.68 -10.97
CA THR A 60 0.21 14.23 -10.90
C THR A 60 1.12 15.32 -10.36
N SER A 61 2.15 14.92 -9.60
CA SER A 61 3.16 15.85 -9.12
C SER A 61 3.81 16.61 -10.29
N ARG A 62 3.82 17.94 -10.19
CA ARG A 62 4.42 18.84 -11.17
C ARG A 62 4.73 20.21 -10.57
N ILE A 63 5.44 21.02 -11.35
CA ILE A 63 5.75 22.40 -11.04
C ILE A 63 5.37 23.28 -12.24
N ASP A 64 4.51 24.26 -11.99
CA ASP A 64 3.99 25.18 -13.00
C ASP A 64 4.13 26.63 -12.54
N MET A 65 4.29 27.54 -13.49
CA MET A 65 4.38 28.97 -13.23
C MET A 65 3.40 29.71 -14.13
N GLU A 66 2.52 30.51 -13.52
CA GLU A 66 1.50 31.30 -14.22
C GLU A 66 1.25 32.60 -13.44
N ASP A 67 1.13 33.74 -14.14
CA ASP A 67 0.78 35.05 -13.57
C ASP A 67 1.53 35.38 -12.25
N ASP A 68 2.87 35.25 -12.28
CA ASP A 68 3.78 35.47 -11.14
C ASP A 68 3.53 34.57 -9.91
N SER A 69 2.72 33.53 -10.07
CA SER A 69 2.47 32.48 -9.07
C SER A 69 3.18 31.20 -9.47
N LEU A 70 3.84 30.56 -8.50
CA LEU A 70 4.46 29.24 -8.67
C LEU A 70 3.59 28.19 -7.97
N LEU A 71 3.13 27.20 -8.71
CA LEU A 71 2.44 26.02 -8.20
C LEU A 71 3.42 24.85 -8.11
N VAL A 72 3.47 24.21 -6.96
CA VAL A 72 4.16 22.93 -6.75
C VAL A 72 3.13 21.93 -6.26
N ILE A 73 2.87 20.89 -7.04
CA ILE A 73 2.03 19.76 -6.66
C ILE A 73 2.93 18.60 -6.26
N VAL A 74 2.72 18.06 -5.08
CA VAL A 74 3.41 16.86 -4.60
C VAL A 74 2.43 15.93 -3.91
N ASP A 75 2.62 14.64 -4.12
CA ASP A 75 1.81 13.62 -3.47
C ASP A 75 2.31 13.38 -2.05
N ILE A 76 1.39 13.43 -1.10
CA ILE A 76 1.69 13.24 0.31
C ILE A 76 1.03 11.97 0.85
N PRO A 77 1.68 11.25 1.77
CA PRO A 77 1.16 9.97 2.22
C PRO A 77 0.13 10.12 3.34
N PHE A 78 -0.91 9.32 3.27
CA PHE A 78 -1.99 9.21 4.23
C PHE A 78 -2.12 7.79 4.78
N THR A 79 -2.79 7.71 5.92
CA THR A 79 -3.19 6.44 6.54
C THR A 79 -4.70 6.40 6.57
N GLU A 80 -5.29 5.36 6.02
CA GLU A 80 -6.73 5.14 6.02
C GLU A 80 -7.08 3.86 6.78
N MET A 81 -8.31 3.78 7.27
CA MET A 81 -8.82 2.58 7.92
C MET A 81 -9.85 1.95 7.00
N GLU A 82 -9.49 0.85 6.36
CA GLU A 82 -10.34 0.10 5.43
C GLU A 82 -10.50 -1.33 5.96
N ASP A 83 -11.75 -1.80 6.07
CA ASP A 83 -12.09 -3.14 6.57
C ASP A 83 -11.37 -3.55 7.86
N ASN A 84 -11.29 -2.62 8.82
CA ASN A 84 -10.63 -2.81 10.11
C ASN A 84 -9.12 -3.05 10.00
N SER A 85 -8.51 -2.59 8.90
CA SER A 85 -7.08 -2.67 8.62
C SER A 85 -6.53 -1.32 8.16
N LEU A 86 -5.37 -0.94 8.70
CA LEU A 86 -4.69 0.29 8.30
C LEU A 86 -4.13 0.14 6.87
N THR A 87 -4.62 0.92 5.92
CA THR A 87 -4.11 1.05 4.55
C THR A 87 -3.36 2.36 4.40
N TYR A 88 -2.51 2.45 3.36
CA TYR A 88 -1.76 3.66 3.06
C TYR A 88 -2.05 4.09 1.64
N ASP A 89 -2.25 5.39 1.49
CA ASP A 89 -2.69 6.01 0.25
C ASP A 89 -1.96 7.33 0.05
N THR A 90 -2.09 7.94 -1.11
CA THR A 90 -1.49 9.23 -1.43
C THR A 90 -2.55 10.21 -1.89
N TYR A 91 -2.36 11.48 -1.56
CA TYR A 91 -3.22 12.57 -2.06
C TYR A 91 -2.33 13.74 -2.47
N PRO A 92 -2.71 14.49 -3.52
CA PRO A 92 -1.96 15.66 -3.93
C PRO A 92 -2.07 16.78 -2.90
N LEU A 93 -0.96 17.49 -2.74
CA LEU A 93 -0.83 18.73 -1.99
C LEU A 93 -0.36 19.81 -2.96
N ALA A 94 -1.18 20.83 -3.17
CA ALA A 94 -0.76 22.03 -3.88
C ALA A 94 -0.09 23.00 -2.90
N ILE A 95 1.11 23.45 -3.23
CA ILE A 95 1.84 24.50 -2.55
C ILE A 95 2.02 25.64 -3.55
N ILE A 96 1.34 26.76 -3.30
CA ILE A 96 1.27 27.89 -4.22
C ILE A 96 1.99 29.07 -3.60
N HIS A 97 3.01 29.55 -4.29
CA HIS A 97 3.73 30.77 -3.94
C HIS A 97 3.13 31.91 -4.73
N THR A 98 2.62 32.91 -4.01
CA THR A 98 2.27 34.21 -4.59
C THR A 98 3.33 35.23 -4.21
N GLU A 99 3.25 36.46 -4.70
CA GLU A 99 4.13 37.54 -4.24
C GLU A 99 4.10 37.73 -2.71
N LYS A 100 2.92 37.62 -2.09
CA LYS A 100 2.68 38.02 -0.70
C LYS A 100 2.46 36.86 0.26
N GLN A 101 1.87 35.75 -0.19
CA GLN A 101 1.46 34.63 0.66
C GLN A 101 1.99 33.28 0.15
N LEU A 102 2.05 32.32 1.07
CA LEU A 102 2.12 30.89 0.75
C LEU A 102 0.74 30.28 0.97
N ILE A 103 0.24 29.53 -0.01
CA ILE A 103 -1.06 28.85 0.09
C ILE A 103 -0.83 27.34 -0.03
N THR A 104 -1.45 26.56 0.85
CA THR A 104 -1.47 25.10 0.74
C THR A 104 -2.90 24.63 0.58
N VAL A 105 -3.16 23.77 -0.40
CA VAL A 105 -4.48 23.19 -0.66
C VAL A 105 -4.39 21.68 -0.67
N CYS A 106 -5.27 21.00 0.08
CA CYS A 106 -5.37 19.56 0.09
C CYS A 106 -6.82 19.11 0.27
N LEU A 107 -7.18 18.00 -0.37
CA LEU A 107 -8.51 17.40 -0.25
C LEU A 107 -8.82 16.91 1.18
N LYS A 108 -7.82 16.42 1.91
CA LYS A 108 -7.97 15.86 3.26
C LYS A 108 -7.04 16.56 4.26
N ASN A 109 -7.39 16.48 5.55
CA ASN A 109 -6.56 17.08 6.60
C ASN A 109 -5.24 16.32 6.78
N SER A 110 -4.16 16.90 6.27
CA SER A 110 -2.83 16.29 6.31
C SER A 110 -2.16 16.43 7.68
N LYS A 111 -1.63 15.31 8.21
CA LYS A 111 -0.78 15.32 9.43
C LYS A 111 0.47 16.16 9.24
N ILE A 112 1.00 16.22 8.02
CA ILE A 112 2.19 17.01 7.66
C ILE A 112 1.92 18.49 7.92
N LEU A 113 0.84 19.04 7.35
CA LEU A 113 0.48 20.46 7.55
C LEU A 113 0.06 20.73 9.00
N THR A 114 -0.61 19.77 9.63
CA THR A 114 -1.04 19.85 11.03
C THR A 114 0.17 19.93 11.99
N ASP A 115 1.30 19.32 11.67
CA ASP A 115 2.52 19.43 12.47
C ASP A 115 3.10 20.86 12.49
N PHE A 116 2.98 21.59 11.38
CA PHE A 116 3.36 22.99 11.33
C PHE A 116 2.37 23.86 12.10
N ALA A 117 1.06 23.67 11.87
CA ALA A 117 0.00 24.40 12.59
C ALA A 117 0.11 24.24 14.12
N ASN A 118 0.47 23.05 14.60
CA ASN A 118 0.64 22.74 16.02
C ASN A 118 2.06 23.00 16.56
N SER A 119 2.92 23.69 15.82
CA SER A 119 4.28 24.06 16.24
C SER A 119 5.16 22.85 16.65
N ARG A 120 4.92 21.66 16.06
CA ARG A 120 5.78 20.48 16.22
C ARG A 120 7.06 20.61 15.42
N VAL A 121 6.99 21.32 14.30
CA VAL A 121 8.17 21.77 13.54
C VAL A 121 8.57 23.16 14.05
N LYS A 122 9.84 23.31 14.43
CA LYS A 122 10.39 24.57 14.91
C LYS A 122 11.17 25.29 13.81
N SER A 123 11.48 26.56 14.03
CA SER A 123 12.40 27.34 13.18
C SER A 123 11.93 27.49 11.73
N PHE A 124 10.62 27.65 11.53
CA PHE A 124 10.05 28.06 10.25
C PHE A 124 9.36 29.41 10.38
N TYR A 125 9.30 30.12 9.26
CA TYR A 125 8.74 31.46 9.18
C TYR A 125 7.83 31.55 7.96
N THR A 126 6.58 31.97 8.15
CA THR A 126 5.57 32.00 7.07
C THR A 126 5.96 32.92 5.92
N PHE A 127 6.75 33.97 6.19
CA PHE A 127 7.26 34.89 5.18
C PHE A 127 8.45 34.34 4.38
N LYS A 128 9.16 33.32 4.87
CA LYS A 128 10.26 32.64 4.14
C LYS A 128 9.69 31.50 3.27
N LYS A 129 8.87 31.86 2.29
CA LYS A 129 8.07 30.96 1.45
C LYS A 129 8.86 29.76 0.91
N SER A 130 10.00 30.00 0.23
CA SER A 130 10.83 28.92 -0.34
C SER A 130 11.33 27.95 0.73
N ARG A 131 11.92 28.46 1.80
CA ARG A 131 12.40 27.64 2.92
C ARG A 131 11.27 26.88 3.62
N PHE A 132 10.10 27.48 3.75
CA PHE A 132 8.94 26.80 4.32
C PHE A 132 8.46 25.65 3.42
N THR A 133 8.40 25.86 2.10
CA THR A 133 8.10 24.79 1.13
C THR A 133 9.11 23.64 1.23
N LEU A 134 10.41 23.93 1.29
CA LEU A 134 11.44 22.90 1.48
C LEU A 134 11.28 22.12 2.78
N GLN A 135 10.89 22.80 3.87
CA GLN A 135 10.59 22.13 5.14
C GLN A 135 9.33 21.27 5.06
N ILE A 136 8.30 21.68 4.32
CA ILE A 136 7.12 20.84 4.04
C ILE A 136 7.56 19.59 3.27
N LEU A 137 8.37 19.73 2.22
CA LEU A 137 8.90 18.60 1.44
C LEU A 137 9.73 17.64 2.29
N ASN A 138 10.62 18.15 3.14
CA ASN A 138 11.35 17.33 4.10
C ASN A 138 10.41 16.57 5.06
N ARG A 139 9.37 17.25 5.55
CA ARG A 139 8.37 16.59 6.39
C ARG A 139 7.62 15.49 5.64
N ILE A 140 7.34 15.68 4.34
CA ILE A 140 6.73 14.67 3.47
C ILE A 140 7.63 13.43 3.36
N SER A 141 8.91 13.60 3.02
CA SER A 141 9.90 12.51 2.93
C SER A 141 10.00 11.73 4.25
N THR A 142 10.07 12.43 5.38
CA THR A 142 10.05 11.82 6.72
C THR A 142 8.80 10.93 6.94
N TYR A 143 7.62 11.38 6.51
CA TYR A 143 6.38 10.63 6.67
C TYR A 143 6.32 9.39 5.75
N TYR A 144 6.79 9.49 4.51
CA TYR A 144 6.92 8.31 3.63
C TYR A 144 7.81 7.25 4.28
N LEU A 145 9.02 7.62 4.72
CA LEU A 145 9.94 6.70 5.40
C LEU A 145 9.33 6.10 6.68
N LEU A 146 8.58 6.88 7.45
CA LEU A 146 7.88 6.41 8.65
C LEU A 146 6.82 5.37 8.31
N TYR A 147 5.99 5.59 7.30
CA TYR A 147 4.95 4.64 6.90
C TYR A 147 5.52 3.40 6.21
N LEU A 148 6.57 3.52 5.41
CA LEU A 148 7.28 2.37 4.83
C LEU A 148 7.79 1.42 5.93
N ARG A 149 8.39 1.96 7.00
CA ARG A 149 8.80 1.15 8.17
C ARG A 149 7.61 0.50 8.90
N GLN A 150 6.42 1.11 8.86
CA GLN A 150 5.21 0.50 9.44
C GLN A 150 4.66 -0.61 8.55
N ILE A 151 4.69 -0.44 7.23
CA ILE A 151 4.33 -1.46 6.24
C ILE A 151 5.22 -2.69 6.42
N ASP A 152 6.54 -2.51 6.46
CA ASP A 152 7.51 -3.60 6.66
C ASP A 152 7.23 -4.41 7.94
N LYS A 153 7.10 -3.72 9.09
CA LYS A 153 6.74 -4.36 10.36
C LYS A 153 5.41 -5.12 10.29
N LYS A 154 4.42 -4.58 9.59
CA LYS A 154 3.10 -5.21 9.43
C LYS A 154 3.19 -6.43 8.50
N SER A 155 3.96 -6.36 7.42
CA SER A 155 4.23 -7.50 6.51
C SER A 155 4.84 -8.67 7.28
N LEU A 156 5.93 -8.43 8.02
CA LEU A 156 6.60 -9.45 8.84
C LEU A 156 5.66 -10.07 9.88
N MET A 157 4.73 -9.29 10.44
CA MET A 157 3.74 -9.81 11.37
C MET A 157 2.70 -10.70 10.67
N ILE A 158 2.25 -10.34 9.46
CA ILE A 158 1.30 -11.13 8.67
C ILE A 158 1.96 -12.43 8.20
N GLU A 159 3.20 -12.37 7.70
CA GLU A 159 3.99 -13.54 7.29
C GLU A 159 4.12 -14.57 8.43
N LYS A 160 4.45 -14.12 9.63
CA LYS A 160 4.50 -14.99 10.83
C LYS A 160 3.16 -15.63 11.15
N ARG A 161 2.03 -14.98 10.85
CA ARG A 161 0.69 -15.57 11.03
C ARG A 161 0.38 -16.58 9.92
N LEU A 162 0.72 -16.28 8.67
CA LEU A 162 0.53 -17.21 7.54
C LEU A 162 1.29 -18.51 7.73
N HIS A 163 2.52 -18.44 8.25
CA HIS A 163 3.29 -19.64 8.62
C HIS A 163 2.60 -20.53 9.66
N LYS A 164 1.80 -19.94 10.58
CA LYS A 164 1.06 -20.70 11.60
C LYS A 164 -0.29 -21.20 11.08
N SER A 165 -0.97 -20.40 10.27
CA SER A 165 -2.31 -20.71 9.74
C SER A 165 -2.54 -19.96 8.44
N MET A 166 -2.65 -20.71 7.34
CA MET A 166 -2.99 -20.16 6.02
C MET A 166 -4.48 -19.82 5.97
N LYS A 167 -4.80 -18.57 6.29
CA LYS A 167 -6.15 -18.02 6.26
C LYS A 167 -6.25 -16.95 5.18
N ASN A 168 -7.37 -16.90 4.47
CA ASN A 168 -7.61 -15.93 3.40
C ASN A 168 -7.48 -14.48 3.88
N ARG A 169 -7.85 -14.19 5.12
CA ARG A 169 -7.75 -12.85 5.70
C ARG A 169 -6.32 -12.32 5.69
N GLU A 170 -5.34 -13.14 6.03
CA GLU A 170 -3.94 -12.77 6.06
C GLU A 170 -3.40 -12.50 4.64
N LEU A 171 -3.84 -13.27 3.63
CA LEU A 171 -3.51 -13.00 2.22
C LEU A 171 -4.12 -11.68 1.72
N ILE A 172 -5.38 -11.39 2.08
CA ILE A 172 -6.03 -10.10 1.78
C ILE A 172 -5.25 -8.95 2.40
N GLN A 173 -4.79 -9.10 3.65
CA GLN A 173 -3.96 -8.08 4.31
C GLN A 173 -2.62 -7.86 3.62
N LEU A 174 -1.95 -8.92 3.14
CA LEU A 174 -0.74 -8.76 2.31
C LEU A 174 -1.07 -7.99 1.04
N HIS A 175 -2.17 -8.31 0.36
CA HIS A 175 -2.56 -7.63 -0.88
C HIS A 175 -2.87 -6.14 -0.67
N SER A 176 -3.51 -5.77 0.44
CA SER A 176 -3.72 -4.36 0.78
C SER A 176 -2.39 -3.61 1.01
N LEU A 177 -1.38 -4.27 1.59
CA LEU A 177 -0.04 -3.67 1.74
C LEU A 177 0.68 -3.53 0.40
N GLU A 178 0.54 -4.51 -0.48
CA GLU A 178 1.09 -4.47 -1.84
C GLU A 178 0.51 -3.28 -2.62
N LYS A 179 -0.82 -3.12 -2.60
CA LYS A 179 -1.51 -1.98 -3.21
C LYS A 179 -0.98 -0.64 -2.64
N SER A 180 -0.81 -0.57 -1.33
CA SER A 180 -0.25 0.61 -0.65
C SER A 180 1.18 0.95 -1.13
N LEU A 181 2.03 -0.07 -1.33
CA LEU A 181 3.39 0.11 -1.83
C LEU A 181 3.40 0.58 -3.30
N VAL A 182 2.47 0.10 -4.12
CA VAL A 182 2.33 0.54 -5.52
C VAL A 182 1.92 2.02 -5.61
N TYR A 183 0.95 2.47 -4.80
CA TYR A 183 0.59 3.89 -4.73
C TYR A 183 1.77 4.74 -4.29
N PHE A 184 2.46 4.34 -3.21
CA PHE A 184 3.65 5.06 -2.75
C PHE A 184 4.74 5.11 -3.81
N SER A 185 5.02 4.00 -4.50
CA SER A 185 6.06 3.95 -5.55
C SER A 185 5.73 4.91 -6.69
N THR A 186 4.48 4.92 -7.15
CA THR A 186 4.00 5.82 -8.21
C THR A 186 4.15 7.28 -7.81
N SER A 187 3.64 7.65 -6.63
CA SER A 187 3.70 9.02 -6.11
C SER A 187 5.13 9.50 -5.83
N LEU A 188 5.99 8.65 -5.25
CA LEU A 188 7.39 8.99 -5.00
C LEU A 188 8.19 9.22 -6.29
N LYS A 189 7.93 8.43 -7.34
CA LYS A 189 8.54 8.63 -8.66
C LYS A 189 8.07 9.92 -9.33
N ALA A 190 6.78 10.24 -9.21
CA ALA A 190 6.26 11.52 -9.69
C ALA A 190 6.89 12.71 -8.92
N ASN A 191 6.95 12.60 -7.59
CA ASN A 191 7.59 13.58 -6.73
C ASN A 191 9.08 13.77 -7.07
N GLU A 192 9.82 12.69 -7.33
CA GLU A 192 11.24 12.74 -7.72
C GLU A 192 11.46 13.68 -8.91
N ILE A 193 10.66 13.51 -9.97
CA ILE A 193 10.75 14.32 -11.19
C ILE A 193 10.49 15.80 -10.87
N THR A 194 9.50 16.09 -10.02
CA THR A 194 9.18 17.45 -9.59
C THR A 194 10.29 18.06 -8.73
N LEU A 195 10.81 17.33 -7.75
CA LEU A 195 11.92 17.75 -6.90
C LEU A 195 13.19 18.03 -7.73
N GLU A 196 13.50 17.20 -8.71
CA GLU A 196 14.64 17.43 -9.62
C GLU A 196 14.43 18.65 -10.53
N LYS A 197 13.18 18.93 -10.95
CA LYS A 197 12.86 20.19 -11.66
C LYS A 197 13.00 21.40 -10.75
N MET A 198 12.65 21.29 -9.47
CA MET A 198 12.79 22.38 -8.49
C MET A 198 14.25 22.83 -8.31
N LEU A 199 15.23 21.93 -8.52
CA LEU A 199 16.66 22.28 -8.56
C LEU A 199 17.04 23.21 -9.74
N LYS A 200 16.13 23.51 -10.66
CA LYS A 200 16.39 24.45 -11.77
C LYS A 200 15.62 25.76 -11.61
N VAL A 201 14.78 25.87 -10.57
CA VAL A 201 13.93 27.05 -10.34
C VAL A 201 14.63 27.98 -9.37
N GLU A 202 15.05 29.15 -9.86
CA GLU A 202 15.79 30.16 -9.08
C GLU A 202 15.08 30.55 -7.77
N LEU A 203 13.73 30.65 -7.79
CA LEU A 203 12.94 30.98 -6.60
C LEU A 203 13.11 29.96 -5.45
N MET A 204 13.41 28.71 -5.79
CA MET A 204 13.63 27.62 -4.83
C MET A 204 15.10 27.52 -4.40
N GLN A 205 16.02 28.20 -5.09
CA GLN A 205 17.47 28.19 -4.83
C GLN A 205 18.00 29.56 -4.39
N LYS A 206 17.17 30.35 -3.71
CA LYS A 206 17.54 31.72 -3.32
C LYS A 206 18.79 31.77 -2.43
N TYR A 207 19.04 30.73 -1.63
CA TYR A 207 20.20 30.60 -0.76
C TYR A 207 20.87 29.23 -0.96
N GLU A 208 22.18 29.15 -0.76
CA GLU A 208 22.93 27.89 -0.87
C GLU A 208 22.45 26.84 0.13
N GLU A 209 22.15 27.24 1.37
CA GLU A 209 21.53 26.36 2.39
C GLU A 209 20.19 25.75 1.94
N ASP A 210 19.40 26.48 1.14
CA ASP A 210 18.10 26.00 0.67
C ASP A 210 18.29 24.91 -0.41
N LYS A 211 19.38 24.99 -1.19
CA LYS A 211 19.74 23.97 -2.17
C LYS A 211 20.13 22.67 -1.48
N ASP A 212 20.96 22.73 -0.44
CA ASP A 212 21.37 21.55 0.34
C ASP A 212 20.15 20.81 0.92
N VAL A 213 19.18 21.56 1.46
CA VAL A 213 17.94 20.97 1.98
C VAL A 213 17.15 20.26 0.87
N LEU A 214 17.07 20.85 -0.33
CA LEU A 214 16.36 20.21 -1.45
C LEU A 214 17.10 18.94 -1.92
N GLU A 215 18.43 18.95 -1.96
CA GLU A 215 19.23 17.77 -2.28
C GLU A 215 19.02 16.64 -1.26
N ASP A 216 18.99 16.96 0.05
CA ASP A 216 18.67 16.01 1.11
C ASP A 216 17.27 15.39 0.92
N VAL A 217 16.27 16.22 0.60
CA VAL A 217 14.89 15.76 0.32
C VAL A 217 14.86 14.79 -0.87
N ILE A 218 15.61 15.09 -1.93
CA ILE A 218 15.72 14.21 -3.10
C ILE A 218 16.38 12.89 -2.73
N ILE A 219 17.43 12.90 -1.91
CA ILE A 219 18.09 11.68 -1.42
C ILE A 219 17.11 10.84 -0.60
N GLU A 220 16.37 11.44 0.34
CA GLU A 220 15.36 10.72 1.13
C GLU A 220 14.22 10.18 0.25
N ASN A 221 13.79 10.92 -0.77
CA ASN A 221 12.77 10.47 -1.72
C ASN A 221 13.27 9.26 -2.54
N LYS A 222 14.50 9.31 -3.05
CA LYS A 222 15.15 8.19 -3.76
C LYS A 222 15.26 6.96 -2.86
N GLN A 223 15.67 7.15 -1.61
CA GLN A 223 15.69 6.07 -0.63
C GLN A 223 14.29 5.46 -0.42
N ALA A 224 13.24 6.30 -0.34
CA ALA A 224 11.88 5.81 -0.19
C ALA A 224 11.42 5.02 -1.43
N ILE A 225 11.81 5.43 -2.65
CA ILE A 225 11.56 4.66 -3.88
C ILE A 225 12.21 3.28 -3.79
N GLU A 226 13.51 3.21 -3.48
CA GLU A 226 14.22 1.94 -3.35
C GLU A 226 13.55 1.02 -2.30
N MET A 227 13.14 1.58 -1.16
CA MET A 227 12.40 0.84 -0.13
C MET A 227 11.07 0.30 -0.65
N THR A 228 10.29 1.09 -1.41
CA THR A 228 9.03 0.60 -2.01
C THR A 228 9.27 -0.57 -2.95
N GLU A 229 10.29 -0.50 -3.80
CA GLU A 229 10.62 -1.55 -4.75
C GLU A 229 11.07 -2.84 -4.05
N ILE A 230 11.94 -2.73 -3.05
CA ILE A 230 12.39 -3.87 -2.24
C ILE A 230 11.19 -4.53 -1.54
N TYR A 231 10.35 -3.74 -0.87
CA TYR A 231 9.21 -4.27 -0.12
C TYR A 231 8.15 -4.87 -1.05
N SER A 232 7.87 -4.26 -2.20
CA SER A 232 6.92 -4.79 -3.19
C SER A 232 7.41 -6.13 -3.75
N ASN A 233 8.70 -6.24 -4.07
CA ASN A 233 9.29 -7.47 -4.59
C ASN A 233 9.27 -8.60 -3.56
N ILE A 234 9.58 -8.30 -2.29
CA ILE A 234 9.51 -9.27 -1.19
C ILE A 234 8.07 -9.76 -1.01
N LEU A 235 7.11 -8.84 -1.02
CA LEU A 235 5.71 -9.15 -0.79
C LEU A 235 5.11 -9.99 -1.92
N ALA A 236 5.39 -9.65 -3.18
CA ALA A 236 5.00 -10.45 -4.34
C ALA A 236 5.60 -11.86 -4.28
N SER A 237 6.92 -11.95 -4.04
CA SER A 237 7.62 -13.25 -3.89
C SER A 237 7.04 -14.10 -2.75
N THR A 238 6.62 -13.45 -1.67
CA THR A 238 6.00 -14.09 -0.51
C THR A 238 4.61 -14.64 -0.86
N MET A 239 3.80 -13.89 -1.60
CA MET A 239 2.50 -14.37 -2.08
C MET A 239 2.66 -15.58 -3.01
N ASP A 240 3.61 -15.53 -3.95
CA ASP A 240 3.88 -16.64 -4.87
C ASP A 240 4.36 -17.90 -4.12
N PHE A 241 5.19 -17.72 -3.10
CA PHE A 241 5.61 -18.79 -2.21
C PHE A 241 4.40 -19.42 -1.49
N PHE A 242 3.52 -18.61 -0.89
CA PHE A 242 2.33 -19.12 -0.21
C PHE A 242 1.33 -19.77 -1.18
N ALA A 243 1.15 -19.24 -2.39
CA ALA A 243 0.35 -19.87 -3.43
C ALA A 243 0.90 -21.26 -3.79
N SER A 244 2.22 -21.39 -3.90
CA SER A 244 2.89 -22.66 -4.14
C SER A 244 2.69 -23.66 -3.00
N VAL A 245 2.80 -23.19 -1.74
CA VAL A 245 2.53 -24.03 -0.55
C VAL A 245 1.07 -24.49 -0.52
N ILE A 246 0.11 -23.62 -0.83
CA ILE A 246 -1.32 -23.97 -0.90
C ILE A 246 -1.56 -25.02 -1.99
N SER A 247 -1.01 -24.82 -3.18
CA SER A 247 -1.11 -25.76 -4.30
C SER A 247 -0.53 -27.13 -3.94
N ASN A 248 0.63 -27.15 -3.27
CA ASN A 248 1.24 -28.38 -2.78
C ASN A 248 0.35 -29.10 -1.75
N ASN A 249 -0.21 -28.37 -0.78
CA ASN A 249 -1.13 -28.95 0.20
C ASN A 249 -2.40 -29.50 -0.45
N LEU A 250 -2.95 -28.82 -1.46
CA LEU A 250 -4.08 -29.32 -2.22
C LEU A 250 -3.72 -30.62 -2.96
N ASN A 251 -2.54 -30.68 -3.59
CA ASN A 251 -2.06 -31.88 -4.26
C ASN A 251 -1.93 -33.07 -3.29
N ILE A 252 -1.39 -32.83 -2.09
CA ILE A 252 -1.29 -33.86 -1.03
C ILE A 252 -2.68 -34.37 -0.65
N VAL A 253 -3.62 -33.47 -0.35
CA VAL A 253 -5.00 -33.85 0.00
C VAL A 253 -5.68 -34.64 -1.13
N MET A 254 -5.50 -34.22 -2.38
CA MET A 254 -6.06 -34.90 -3.55
C MET A 254 -5.47 -36.31 -3.73
N LYS A 255 -4.16 -36.49 -3.54
CA LYS A 255 -3.52 -37.81 -3.56
C LYS A 255 -4.06 -38.73 -2.47
N VAL A 256 -4.23 -38.22 -1.24
CA VAL A 256 -4.78 -39.00 -0.13
C VAL A 256 -6.22 -39.41 -0.42
N LEU A 257 -7.08 -38.48 -0.86
CA LEU A 257 -8.46 -38.77 -1.22
C LEU A 257 -8.56 -39.79 -2.37
N ALA A 258 -7.73 -39.65 -3.41
CA ALA A 258 -7.66 -40.60 -4.51
C ALA A 258 -7.24 -42.00 -4.03
N SER A 259 -6.24 -42.08 -3.15
CA SER A 259 -5.78 -43.35 -2.57
C SER A 259 -6.86 -44.05 -1.75
N VAL A 260 -7.55 -43.31 -0.88
CA VAL A 260 -8.68 -43.83 -0.09
C VAL A 260 -9.80 -44.31 -1.02
N THR A 261 -10.13 -43.52 -2.05
CA THR A 261 -11.17 -43.87 -3.02
C THR A 261 -10.83 -45.15 -3.79
N ILE A 262 -9.60 -45.30 -4.28
CA ILE A 262 -9.14 -46.49 -4.99
C ILE A 262 -9.20 -47.73 -4.08
N LEU A 263 -8.75 -47.60 -2.82
CA LEU A 263 -8.78 -48.70 -1.86
C LEU A 263 -10.20 -49.12 -1.49
N MET A 264 -11.14 -48.18 -1.35
CA MET A 264 -12.55 -48.48 -1.08
C MET A 264 -13.29 -49.05 -2.31
N ALA A 265 -12.88 -48.69 -3.53
CA ALA A 265 -13.49 -49.18 -4.75
C ALA A 265 -13.31 -50.70 -4.93
N ILE A 266 -12.16 -51.26 -4.53
CA ILE A 266 -11.84 -52.68 -4.74
C ILE A 266 -12.84 -53.61 -4.00
N PRO A 267 -13.06 -53.50 -2.67
CA PRO A 267 -14.05 -54.34 -1.99
C PRO A 267 -15.47 -54.08 -2.47
N THR A 268 -15.78 -52.84 -2.86
CA THR A 268 -17.12 -52.47 -3.36
C THR A 268 -17.42 -53.16 -4.68
N ILE A 269 -16.47 -53.17 -5.63
CA ILE A 269 -16.61 -53.85 -6.92
C ILE A 269 -16.68 -55.37 -6.70
N MET A 270 -15.81 -55.93 -5.86
CA MET A 270 -15.80 -57.37 -5.55
C MET A 270 -17.11 -57.80 -4.89
N GLY A 271 -17.60 -57.05 -3.90
CA GLY A 271 -18.90 -57.30 -3.26
C GLY A 271 -20.07 -57.13 -4.23
N GLY A 272 -20.00 -56.16 -5.14
CA GLY A 272 -21.00 -55.97 -6.19
C GLY A 272 -21.08 -57.15 -7.16
N ILE A 273 -19.95 -57.60 -7.70
CA ILE A 273 -19.88 -58.72 -8.65
C ILE A 273 -20.35 -60.04 -8.02
N TYR A 274 -19.81 -60.38 -6.83
CA TYR A 274 -20.16 -61.63 -6.14
C TYR A 274 -21.51 -61.54 -5.40
N GLY A 275 -22.12 -60.36 -5.33
CA GLY A 275 -23.49 -60.15 -4.89
C GLY A 275 -24.53 -60.29 -6.00
N MET A 276 -24.11 -60.48 -7.27
CA MET A 276 -25.02 -60.75 -8.38
C MET A 276 -25.49 -62.21 -8.34
N ASN A 277 -26.78 -62.44 -8.59
CA ASN A 277 -27.37 -63.78 -8.68
C ASN A 277 -27.05 -64.44 -10.03
N ILE A 278 -25.77 -64.76 -10.28
CA ILE A 278 -25.30 -65.43 -11.52
C ILE A 278 -24.72 -66.79 -11.16
N ASP A 279 -25.30 -67.86 -11.71
CA ASP A 279 -24.96 -69.24 -11.33
C ASP A 279 -23.54 -69.68 -11.73
N TYR A 280 -22.97 -69.11 -12.80
CA TYR A 280 -21.69 -69.54 -13.38
C TYR A 280 -20.47 -68.71 -12.94
N LEU A 281 -20.56 -68.02 -11.79
CA LEU A 281 -19.43 -67.23 -11.31
C LEU A 281 -18.29 -68.14 -10.78
N PRO A 282 -17.03 -67.93 -11.19
CA PRO A 282 -15.91 -68.71 -10.70
C PRO A 282 -15.77 -68.55 -9.18
N PHE A 283 -15.45 -69.64 -8.47
CA PHE A 283 -15.30 -69.68 -7.01
C PHE A 283 -16.58 -69.40 -6.19
N ALA A 284 -17.77 -69.26 -6.80
CA ALA A 284 -19.01 -68.97 -6.08
C ALA A 284 -19.72 -70.22 -5.50
N GLN A 285 -19.53 -71.41 -6.10
CA GLN A 285 -20.19 -72.63 -5.67
C GLN A 285 -19.23 -73.53 -4.86
N GLY A 286 -19.22 -73.38 -3.54
CA GLY A 286 -18.39 -74.20 -2.64
C GLY A 286 -18.48 -73.79 -1.16
N PRO A 287 -18.15 -74.68 -0.21
CA PRO A 287 -18.27 -74.42 1.23
C PRO A 287 -17.29 -73.35 1.75
N HIS A 288 -16.20 -73.08 1.00
CA HIS A 288 -15.18 -72.09 1.34
C HIS A 288 -15.18 -70.87 0.41
N SER A 289 -16.19 -70.73 -0.46
CA SER A 289 -16.28 -69.67 -1.47
C SER A 289 -16.15 -68.27 -0.90
N PHE A 290 -16.84 -67.97 0.20
CA PHE A 290 -16.75 -66.68 0.87
C PHE A 290 -15.32 -66.36 1.33
N ALA A 291 -14.63 -67.33 1.94
CA ALA A 291 -13.27 -67.16 2.44
C ALA A 291 -12.26 -66.93 1.30
N ILE A 292 -12.43 -67.63 0.16
CA ILE A 292 -11.57 -67.50 -1.02
C ILE A 292 -11.72 -66.10 -1.65
N VAL A 293 -12.96 -65.64 -1.87
CA VAL A 293 -13.25 -64.32 -2.46
C VAL A 293 -12.77 -63.19 -1.55
N MET A 294 -12.99 -63.31 -0.24
CA MET A 294 -12.49 -62.37 0.75
C MET A 294 -10.96 -62.31 0.75
N GLY A 295 -10.29 -63.47 0.76
CA GLY A 295 -8.83 -63.56 0.70
C GLY A 295 -8.24 -62.94 -0.57
N MET A 296 -8.84 -63.18 -1.73
CA MET A 296 -8.44 -62.55 -3.00
C MET A 296 -8.63 -61.03 -2.96
N THR A 297 -9.76 -60.56 -2.43
CA THR A 297 -10.04 -59.12 -2.31
C THR A 297 -9.01 -58.44 -1.42
N VAL A 298 -8.71 -59.02 -0.26
CA VAL A 298 -7.67 -58.51 0.65
C VAL A 298 -6.29 -58.52 -0.01
N ALA A 299 -5.93 -59.59 -0.72
CA ALA A 299 -4.66 -59.67 -1.44
C ALA A 299 -4.53 -58.57 -2.51
N ILE A 300 -5.59 -58.30 -3.28
CA ILE A 300 -5.63 -57.22 -4.27
C ILE A 300 -5.54 -55.84 -3.57
N CYS A 301 -6.28 -55.62 -2.48
CA CYS A 301 -6.19 -54.39 -1.70
C CYS A 301 -4.77 -54.14 -1.18
N LEU A 302 -4.10 -55.16 -0.64
CA LEU A 302 -2.73 -55.05 -0.15
C LEU A 302 -1.75 -54.76 -1.29
N LEU A 303 -1.90 -55.41 -2.44
CA LEU A 303 -1.08 -55.17 -3.63
C LEU A 303 -1.25 -53.74 -4.13
N VAL A 304 -2.48 -53.25 -4.24
CA VAL A 304 -2.76 -51.87 -4.68
C VAL A 304 -2.28 -50.86 -3.64
N ALA A 305 -2.47 -51.11 -2.35
CA ALA A 305 -1.93 -50.27 -1.28
C ALA A 305 -0.41 -50.16 -1.37
N PHE A 306 0.29 -51.27 -1.63
CA PHE A 306 1.74 -51.27 -1.82
C PHE A 306 2.18 -50.45 -3.04
N ILE A 307 1.46 -50.56 -4.17
CA ILE A 307 1.73 -49.74 -5.37
C ILE A 307 1.52 -48.25 -5.08
N LEU A 308 0.42 -47.89 -4.40
CA LEU A 308 0.10 -46.51 -4.04
C LEU A 308 1.12 -45.92 -3.06
N TYR A 309 1.59 -46.74 -2.10
CA TYR A 309 2.66 -46.37 -1.19
C TYR A 309 3.97 -46.08 -1.93
N LYS A 310 4.38 -46.95 -2.86
CA LYS A 310 5.58 -46.73 -3.68
C LYS A 310 5.51 -45.48 -4.55
N LYS A 311 4.30 -44.97 -4.83
CA LYS A 311 4.07 -43.74 -5.60
C LYS A 311 3.90 -42.48 -4.72
N ASP A 312 4.13 -42.57 -3.41
CA ASP A 312 3.93 -41.45 -2.47
C ASP A 312 2.55 -40.79 -2.64
N MET A 313 1.51 -41.62 -2.72
CA MET A 313 0.12 -41.17 -2.83
C MET A 313 -0.56 -40.97 -1.47
N PHE A 314 0.11 -41.35 -0.37
CA PHE A 314 -0.37 -41.17 1.00
C PHE A 314 0.27 -39.96 1.71
N ASN A 315 1.21 -39.27 1.06
CA ASN A 315 1.96 -38.12 1.57
C ASN A 315 2.02 -36.98 0.56
#